data_AF-A0A945Y1C8-F1
#
_entry.id   AF-A0A945Y1C8-F1
#
_cell.length_a   1.000
_cell.length_b   1.000
_cell.length_c   1.000
_cell.angle_alpha   90.00
_cell.angle_beta   90.00
_cell.angle_gamma   90.00
#
_symmetry.space_group_name_H-M   'P 1'
#
loop_
_entity.id
_entity.type
_entity.pdbx_description
1 polymer ?
#
loop_
_entity_poly.entity_id
_entity_poly.type
_entity_poly.pdbx_seq_one_letter_code
_entity_poly.pdbx_strand_id
1 'polypeptide(L)' 'MGGGLLTLVRRALVAIGAGIAVAAVIRVRGSGGVPPQTGGWRELGGTDLE' A
#
# COMPACT_ATOMS: atom_id res chain seq x y z
N MET A 1 20.00 17.15 32.28
CA MET A 1 19.34 17.33 30.97
C MET A 1 19.89 16.28 30.02
N GLY A 2 19.16 15.20 29.72
CA GLY A 2 19.75 14.09 28.93
C GLY A 2 18.78 13.10 28.28
N GLY A 3 17.47 13.36 28.31
CA GLY A 3 16.45 12.43 27.76
C GLY A 3 15.77 12.89 26.47
N GLY A 4 15.99 14.15 26.05
CA GLY A 4 15.27 14.75 24.93
C GLY A 4 15.52 14.03 23.61
N LEU A 5 16.79 13.73 23.32
CA LEU A 5 17.18 13.00 22.11
C LEU A 5 16.61 11.58 22.09
N LEU A 6 16.71 10.83 23.20
CA LEU A 6 16.17 9.47 23.28
C LEU A 6 14.64 9.46 23.12
N THR A 7 13.95 10.47 23.64
CA THR A 7 12.50 10.64 23.49
C THR A 7 12.13 10.92 22.04
N LEU A 8 12.90 11.77 21.35
CA LEU A 8 12.71 12.06 19.93
C LEU A 8 12.97 10.82 19.07
N VAL A 9 14.08 10.11 19.31
CA VAL A 9 14.41 8.87 18.61
C VAL A 9 13.30 7.84 18.79
N ARG A 10 12.83 7.63 20.03
CA ARG A 10 11.73 6.70 20.31
C ARG A 10 10.45 7.08 19.55
N ARG A 11 10.09 8.36 19.53
CA ARG A 11 8.91 8.86 18.81
C ARG A 11 9.04 8.68 17.30
N ALA A 12 10.23 8.94 16.74
CA ALA A 12 10.50 8.73 15.32
C ALA A 12 10.36 7.26 14.94
N LEU A 13 10.94 6.35 15.74
CA LEU A 13 10.83 4.91 15.52
C LEU A 13 9.38 4.43 15.57
N VAL A 14 8.58 4.91 16.53
CA VAL A 14 7.15 4.60 16.62
C VAL A 14 6.38 5.12 15.40
N ALA A 15 6.64 6.35 14.96
CA ALA A 15 5.96 6.94 13.81
C ALA A 15 6.29 6.17 12.51
N ILE A 16 7.57 5.86 12.28
CA ILE A 16 8.01 5.07 11.12
C ILE A 16 7.38 3.68 11.17
N GLY A 17 7.43 3.01 12.32
CA GLY A 17 6.83 1.69 12.51
C GLY A 17 5.33 1.67 12.24
N ALA A 18 4.59 2.67 12.72
CA ALA A 18 3.16 2.82 12.46
C ALA A 18 2.88 3.02 10.96
N GLY A 19 3.67 3.87 10.28
CA GLY A 19 3.55 4.08 8.83
C GLY A 19 3.77 2.79 8.03
N ILE A 20 4.82 2.03 8.37
CA ILE A 20 5.11 0.73 7.73
C ILE A 20 3.97 -0.25 7.98
N ALA A 21 3.45 -0.33 9.22
CA ALA A 21 2.36 -1.24 9.56
C ALA A 21 1.09 -0.92 8.75
N VAL A 22 0.71 0.36 8.66
CA VAL A 22 -0.44 0.80 7.84
C VAL A 22 -0.22 0.46 6.37
N ALA A 23 0.96 0.78 5.81
CA ALA A 23 1.30 0.46 4.43
C ALA A 23 1.25 -1.05 4.16
N ALA A 24 1.71 -1.88 5.09
CA ALA A 24 1.65 -3.33 5.00
C ALA A 24 0.20 -3.84 5.02
N VAL A 25 -0.65 -3.31 5.90
CA VAL A 25 -2.08 -3.64 5.93
C VAL A 25 -2.74 -3.26 4.61
N ILE A 26 -2.49 -2.05 4.10
CA ILE A 26 -3.01 -1.60 2.80
C ILE A 26 -2.49 -2.51 1.68
N ARG A 27 -1.22 -2.93 1.71
CA ARG A 27 -0.65 -3.81 0.69
C ARG A 27 -1.30 -5.19 0.69
N VAL A 28 -1.44 -5.81 1.86
CA VAL A 28 -2.04 -7.14 2.04
C VAL A 28 -3.53 -7.13 1.70
N ARG A 29 -4.24 -6.04 2.05
CA ARG A 29 -5.68 -5.90 1.73
C ARG A 29 -5.92 -5.41 0.30
N GLY A 30 -5.02 -4.61 -0.25
CA GLY A 30 -5.09 -4.02 -1.59
C GLY A 30 -4.63 -4.97 -2.70
N SER A 31 -3.83 -5.99 -2.40
CA SER A 31 -3.44 -7.01 -3.39
C SER A 31 -4.60 -7.87 -3.91
N GLY A 32 -5.77 -7.80 -3.28
CA GLY A 32 -6.99 -8.45 -3.78
C GLY A 32 -7.83 -7.58 -4.72
N GLY A 33 -7.51 -6.30 -4.88
CA GLY A 33 -8.40 -5.33 -5.54
C GLY A 33 -7.73 -4.20 -6.31
N VAL A 34 -6.40 -4.17 -6.46
CA VAL A 34 -5.78 -3.36 -7.53
C VAL A 34 -6.25 -4.00 -8.84
N PRO A 35 -7.13 -3.33 -9.62
CA PRO A 35 -7.54 -3.86 -10.91
C PRO A 35 -6.27 -4.07 -11.73
N PRO A 36 -6.15 -5.16 -12.49
CA PRO A 36 -5.04 -5.35 -13.41
C PRO A 36 -4.80 -4.05 -14.19
N GLN A 37 -3.62 -3.45 -14.03
CA GLN A 37 -3.23 -2.28 -14.83
C GLN A 37 -2.95 -2.68 -16.28
N THR A 38 -2.94 -3.99 -16.54
CA THR A 38 -2.86 -4.61 -17.85
C THR A 38 -4.18 -5.31 -18.13
N GLY A 39 -4.74 -5.02 -19.31
CA GLY A 39 -6.14 -5.30 -19.63
C GLY A 39 -6.77 -4.02 -20.20
N GLY A 40 -6.20 -3.53 -21.30
CA GLY A 40 -6.74 -2.37 -21.99
C GLY A 40 -8.11 -2.67 -22.60
N TRP A 41 -8.76 -1.63 -23.10
CA TRP A 41 -9.92 -1.77 -23.98
C TRP A 41 -9.45 -2.47 -25.26
N ARG A 42 -9.72 -3.78 -25.35
CA ARG A 42 -9.66 -4.52 -26.61
C ARG A 42 -11.01 -4.37 -27.29
N GLU A 43 -10.99 -4.11 -28.58
CA GLU A 43 -12.18 -4.18 -29.42
C GLU A 43 -12.70 -5.63 -29.44
N LEU A 44 -13.97 -5.82 -29.07
CA LEU A 44 -14.62 -7.13 -29.08
C LEU A 44 -15.04 -7.44 -30.52
N GLY A 45 -14.59 -8.58 -31.04
CA GLY A 45 -14.99 -9.08 -32.36
C GLY A 45 -16.29 -9.87 -32.27
N GLY A 46 -16.93 -10.16 -33.41
CA GLY A 46 -18.22 -10.86 -33.44
C GLY A 46 -18.27 -12.19 -32.68
N THR A 47 -17.16 -12.91 -32.59
CA THR A 47 -17.06 -14.18 -31.82
C THR A 47 -16.99 -13.98 -30.31
N ASP A 48 -16.68 -12.77 -29.84
CA ASP A 48 -16.64 -12.42 -28.43
C ASP A 48 -18.04 -11.98 -27.91
N LEU A 49 -19.03 -11.88 -28.80
CA LEU A 49 -20.39 -11.38 -28.53
C LEU A 49 -21.47 -12.47 -28.62
N GLU A 50 -21.08 -13.72 -28.86
CA GLU A 50 -21.99 -14.88 -28.94
C GLU A 50 -22.10 -15.64 -27.61
#